data_AF-B8BV26-F1
#
_entry.id   AF-B8BV26-F1
#
_cell.length_a   1.000
_cell.length_b   1.000
_cell.length_c   1.000
_cell.angle_alpha   90.00
_cell.angle_beta   90.00
_cell.angle_gamma   90.00
#
_symmetry.space_group_name_H-M   'P 1'
#
loop_
_entity.id
_entity.type
_entity.pdbx_description
1 polymer ?
#
loop_
_entity_poly.entity_id
_entity_poly.type
_entity_poly.pdbx_seq_one_letter_code
_entity_poly.pdbx_strand_id
1 'polypeptide(L)'
;MAVQSLVKALRLPCLVMLASAFTAKPTPTAQTCRFVPPLFVGTSLGRASTSTGHTEYDTTGTLPSHATFPTTMVPLSRPPLLLLKSSSPLISKDGCDLLSRYFEQRTTNEQESQKAEMLLQEVHSVINTVTNCPHHQGEMTKPRYVKYIPKLVDKGLFLDALLPDGLHVDTNNGKLFRHITAILYLTTNKDGFIDDYRSDGNLTLVAGRVYTLWKNIGIQHTKGDVALDGPELEKASLGIFYRENKQYIHDISDQFLYNNHQYKGLRVMPEEGHLIYFHNVGGDGMADPTSFHGGEEIAVLSSEHDFDLATVGHKSILVFFKEIPVEKITGVGSFASEVQKARSWTKSTYY
;
A
#
# COMPACT_ATOMS: atom_id res chain seq x y z
N MET A 1 8.58 5.59 -33.17
CA MET A 1 9.13 4.22 -33.28
C MET A 1 9.95 3.78 -32.06
N ALA A 2 10.72 4.66 -31.39
CA ALA A 2 11.54 4.27 -30.22
C ALA A 2 10.73 3.73 -29.00
N VAL A 3 9.56 4.29 -28.71
CA VAL A 3 8.73 3.88 -27.55
C VAL A 3 8.14 2.46 -27.72
N GLN A 4 7.72 2.09 -28.93
CA GLN A 4 7.23 0.72 -29.21
C GLN A 4 8.34 -0.33 -29.12
N SER A 5 9.57 0.00 -29.53
CA SER A 5 10.73 -0.88 -29.34
C SER A 5 11.12 -1.03 -27.88
N LEU A 6 11.00 0.04 -27.07
CA LEU A 6 11.24 -0.03 -25.63
C LEU A 6 10.17 -0.87 -24.91
N VAL A 7 8.89 -0.67 -25.23
CA VAL A 7 7.79 -1.48 -24.66
C VAL A 7 7.91 -2.95 -25.09
N LYS A 8 8.37 -3.24 -26.32
CA LYS A 8 8.68 -4.62 -26.73
C LYS A 8 9.90 -5.19 -26.00
N ALA A 9 10.97 -4.42 -25.83
CA ALA A 9 12.16 -4.86 -25.07
C ALA A 9 11.86 -5.10 -23.58
N LEU A 10 10.94 -4.34 -22.98
CA LEU A 10 10.49 -4.51 -21.60
C LEU A 10 9.40 -5.58 -21.42
N ARG A 11 8.78 -6.07 -22.50
CA ARG A 11 7.79 -7.16 -22.51
C ARG A 11 8.36 -8.53 -22.83
N LEU A 12 9.64 -8.64 -23.21
CA LEU A 12 10.29 -9.94 -23.27
C LEU A 12 10.44 -10.49 -21.84
N PRO A 13 10.11 -11.76 -21.57
CA PRO A 13 10.47 -12.38 -20.31
C PRO A 13 11.98 -12.20 -20.14
N CYS A 14 12.38 -11.67 -18.98
CA CYS A 14 13.73 -11.25 -18.61
C CYS A 14 14.74 -12.42 -18.53
N LEU A 15 14.66 -13.42 -19.40
CA LEU A 15 15.34 -14.71 -19.24
C LEU A 15 16.61 -14.90 -20.09
N VAL A 16 17.05 -13.93 -20.93
CA VAL A 16 18.18 -14.20 -21.86
C VAL A 16 19.29 -13.13 -21.92
N MET A 17 19.26 -12.03 -21.14
CA MET A 17 20.24 -10.94 -21.31
C MET A 17 21.11 -10.64 -20.08
N LEU A 18 21.49 -11.65 -19.27
CA LEU A 18 22.52 -11.48 -18.24
C LEU A 18 23.40 -12.74 -18.12
N ALA A 19 24.07 -13.11 -19.20
CA ALA A 19 25.19 -14.04 -19.16
C ALA A 19 26.29 -13.55 -20.11
N SER A 20 26.92 -12.42 -19.81
CA SER A 20 28.30 -12.10 -20.20
C SER A 20 28.74 -10.77 -19.58
N ALA A 21 29.98 -10.75 -19.08
CA ALA A 21 30.73 -9.61 -18.53
C ALA A 21 30.43 -9.23 -17.07
N PHE A 22 31.20 -9.80 -16.13
CA PHE A 22 32.21 -9.07 -15.35
C PHE A 22 32.93 -10.06 -14.43
N THR A 23 34.17 -10.41 -14.79
CA THR A 23 35.14 -11.08 -13.91
C THR A 23 36.02 -10.01 -13.25
N ALA A 24 36.14 -10.07 -11.91
CA ALA A 24 37.34 -9.87 -11.09
C ALA A 24 37.07 -9.21 -9.71
N LYS A 25 37.68 -9.82 -8.69
CA LYS A 25 37.70 -9.63 -7.21
C LYS A 25 38.54 -8.40 -6.74
N PRO A 26 38.83 -8.18 -5.42
CA PRO A 26 38.22 -8.62 -4.15
C PRO A 26 37.90 -7.48 -3.12
N THR A 27 37.26 -7.91 -2.03
CA THR A 27 37.02 -7.36 -0.67
C THR A 27 37.88 -6.19 -0.15
N PRO A 28 37.35 -5.40 0.82
CA PRO A 28 37.84 -5.59 2.20
C PRO A 28 36.81 -5.45 3.35
N THR A 29 37.09 -6.23 4.40
CA THR A 29 36.86 -6.07 5.86
C THR A 29 35.61 -5.39 6.42
N ALA A 30 34.89 -6.17 7.23
CA ALA A 30 33.86 -5.73 8.16
C ALA A 30 34.44 -4.88 9.30
N GLN A 31 33.87 -3.69 9.51
CA GLN A 31 33.96 -2.95 10.78
C GLN A 31 32.63 -3.07 11.52
N THR A 32 32.72 -3.54 12.76
CA THR A 32 31.63 -3.63 13.73
C THR A 32 31.43 -2.26 14.38
N CYS A 33 30.37 -1.55 14.00
CA CYS A 33 29.91 -0.38 14.75
C CYS A 33 28.92 -0.83 15.84
N ARG A 34 29.33 -0.70 17.10
CA ARG A 34 28.44 -0.79 18.26
C ARG A 34 27.66 0.52 18.36
N PHE A 35 26.34 0.45 18.31
CA PHE A 35 25.47 1.60 18.52
C PHE A 35 25.01 1.64 19.98
N VAL A 36 25.22 2.79 20.63
CA VAL A 36 24.73 3.11 21.98
C VAL A 36 23.51 4.03 21.80
N PRO A 37 22.34 3.71 22.37
CA PRO A 37 21.18 4.60 22.29
C PRO A 37 21.36 5.80 23.25
N PRO A 38 20.95 7.03 22.86
CA PRO A 38 20.90 8.14 23.79
C PRO A 38 19.69 8.01 24.74
N LEU A 39 19.95 8.17 26.04
CA LEU A 39 18.93 8.46 27.04
C LEU A 39 18.28 9.81 26.73
N PHE A 40 16.95 9.82 26.58
CA PHE A 40 16.17 11.05 26.66
C PHE A 40 15.53 11.19 28.05
N VAL A 41 15.91 12.27 28.71
CA VAL A 41 15.37 12.75 29.98
C VAL A 41 14.08 13.53 29.70
N GLY A 42 13.01 13.20 30.41
CA GLY A 42 11.71 13.87 30.29
C GLY A 42 11.57 15.12 31.17
N THR A 43 10.60 15.96 30.79
CA THR A 43 9.80 16.93 31.57
C THR A 43 8.87 17.60 30.54
N SER A 44 7.60 17.98 30.75
CA SER A 44 6.73 18.13 31.92
C SER A 44 5.27 18.21 31.43
N LEU A 45 4.34 17.85 32.32
CA LEU A 45 2.88 17.93 32.18
C LEU A 45 2.37 19.37 31.95
N GLY A 46 1.51 19.54 30.95
CA GLY A 46 0.69 20.74 30.72
C GLY A 46 -0.80 20.40 30.80
N ARG A 47 -1.51 21.08 31.69
CA ARG A 47 -2.90 20.86 32.13
C ARG A 47 -3.89 21.39 31.09
N ALA A 48 -4.82 20.57 30.62
CA ALA A 48 -5.89 20.99 29.71
C ALA A 48 -7.02 21.70 30.49
N SER A 49 -7.42 22.88 30.02
CA SER A 49 -8.56 23.65 30.51
C SER A 49 -9.72 23.49 29.52
N THR A 50 -10.86 23.00 29.99
CA THR A 50 -12.09 22.84 29.20
C THR A 50 -12.86 24.17 29.18
N SER A 51 -12.91 24.85 28.03
CA SER A 51 -13.89 25.91 27.78
C SER A 51 -14.94 25.41 26.80
N THR A 52 -16.18 25.28 27.26
CA THR A 52 -17.37 25.07 26.43
C THR A 52 -17.74 26.38 25.74
N GLY A 53 -17.33 26.53 24.49
CA GLY A 53 -17.77 27.59 23.60
C GLY A 53 -18.87 27.08 22.67
N HIS A 54 -20.03 27.75 22.68
CA HIS A 54 -21.09 27.55 21.71
C HIS A 54 -20.62 28.01 20.33
N THR A 55 -20.67 27.11 19.33
CA THR A 55 -20.41 27.43 17.93
C THR A 55 -21.71 27.85 17.25
N GLU A 56 -21.82 29.13 16.92
CA GLU A 56 -22.78 29.60 15.91
C GLU A 56 -22.36 29.06 14.54
N TYR A 57 -23.29 28.42 13.83
CA TYR A 57 -23.09 27.96 12.46
C TYR A 57 -23.22 29.15 11.51
N ASP A 58 -22.09 29.67 11.05
CA ASP A 58 -22.04 30.64 9.96
C ASP A 58 -22.32 29.91 8.63
N THR A 59 -23.49 30.17 8.07
CA THR A 59 -23.97 29.62 6.78
C THR A 59 -23.41 30.34 5.55
N THR A 60 -22.50 31.30 5.72
CA THR A 60 -21.84 31.96 4.57
C THR A 60 -20.66 31.12 4.08
N GLY A 61 -20.98 30.14 3.22
CA GLY A 61 -20.11 29.08 2.68
C GLY A 61 -18.92 29.55 1.84
N THR A 62 -18.01 30.29 2.45
CA THR A 62 -16.67 30.52 1.93
C THR A 62 -15.83 29.32 2.33
N LEU A 63 -15.49 28.46 1.36
CA LEU A 63 -14.58 27.33 1.61
C LEU A 63 -13.30 27.88 2.26
N PRO A 64 -12.90 27.36 3.44
CA PRO A 64 -11.73 27.85 4.15
C PRO A 64 -10.54 27.84 3.18
N SER A 65 -9.86 28.99 3.09
CA SER A 65 -8.69 29.20 2.23
C SER A 65 -7.74 28.01 2.36
N HIS A 66 -7.44 27.34 1.25
CA HIS A 66 -6.58 26.16 1.11
C HIS A 66 -5.64 25.97 2.29
N ALA A 67 -6.11 25.26 3.32
CA ALA A 67 -5.27 24.90 4.44
C ALA A 67 -4.16 24.03 3.86
N THR A 68 -2.93 24.53 3.84
CA THR A 68 -1.77 23.71 3.54
C THR A 68 -1.72 22.63 4.60
N PHE A 69 -2.27 21.45 4.31
CA PHE A 69 -2.23 20.31 5.22
C PHE A 69 -0.76 19.98 5.46
N PRO A 70 -0.18 20.24 6.65
CA PRO A 70 1.17 19.77 6.94
C PRO A 70 1.06 18.27 7.19
N THR A 71 0.96 17.50 6.11
CA THR A 71 0.85 16.05 6.20
C THR A 71 2.23 15.50 6.49
N THR A 72 2.49 15.22 7.76
CA THR A 72 3.71 14.51 8.17
C THR A 72 3.51 13.02 7.89
N MET A 73 4.44 12.43 7.16
CA MET A 73 4.45 10.98 6.89
C MET A 73 5.39 10.28 7.86
N VAL A 74 5.01 9.08 8.30
CA VAL A 74 5.76 8.25 9.25
C VAL A 74 6.14 6.93 8.56
N PRO A 75 7.42 6.52 8.61
CA PRO A 75 7.84 5.20 8.16
C PRO A 75 7.12 4.06 8.88
N LEU A 76 6.60 3.10 8.12
CA LEU A 76 6.03 1.85 8.65
C LEU A 76 6.98 0.65 8.49
N SER A 77 7.90 0.72 7.53
CA SER A 77 8.92 -0.30 7.28
C SER A 77 10.32 0.27 7.48
N ARG A 78 11.35 -0.59 7.38
CA ARG A 78 12.74 -0.16 7.19
C ARG A 78 13.14 -0.42 5.73
N PRO A 79 14.10 0.34 5.16
CA PRO A 79 14.63 0.05 3.84
C PRO A 79 15.09 -1.43 3.73
N PRO A 80 14.90 -2.07 2.57
CA PRO A 80 14.70 -1.46 1.26
C PRO A 80 13.25 -1.03 0.94
N LEU A 81 12.23 -1.61 1.59
CA LEU A 81 10.85 -1.18 1.43
C LEU A 81 10.68 0.22 2.02
N LEU A 82 10.23 1.16 1.19
CA LEU A 82 9.91 2.52 1.60
C LEU A 82 8.39 2.65 1.72
N LEU A 83 7.82 2.18 2.83
CA LEU A 83 6.40 2.31 3.15
C LEU A 83 6.20 3.41 4.19
N LEU A 84 5.30 4.34 3.90
CA LEU A 84 4.95 5.44 4.79
C LEU A 84 3.45 5.53 4.98
N LYS A 85 3.02 6.04 6.14
CA LYS A 85 1.63 6.36 6.47
C LYS A 85 1.52 7.81 6.95
N SER A 86 0.44 8.50 6.63
CA SER A 86 0.16 9.82 7.18
C SER A 86 -0.03 9.72 8.70
N SER A 87 0.61 10.63 9.44
CA SER A 87 0.49 10.71 10.91
C SER A 87 -0.91 11.10 11.40
N SER A 88 -1.69 11.77 10.54
CA SER A 88 -3.08 12.13 10.75
C SER A 88 -3.92 11.82 9.50
N PRO A 89 -5.26 11.76 9.62
CA PRO A 89 -6.12 11.69 8.45
C PRO A 89 -5.85 12.88 7.53
N LEU A 90 -5.70 12.59 6.23
CA LEU A 90 -5.53 13.57 5.17
C LEU A 90 -6.85 14.30 4.88
N ILE A 91 -7.96 13.56 4.91
CA ILE A 91 -9.30 14.10 4.75
C ILE A 91 -10.16 13.69 5.94
N SER A 92 -11.20 14.48 6.22
CA SER A 92 -12.17 14.15 7.25
C SER A 92 -13.03 12.96 6.84
N LYS A 93 -13.73 12.37 7.81
CA LYS A 93 -14.73 11.33 7.58
C LYS A 93 -15.80 11.77 6.56
N ASP A 94 -16.32 12.98 6.69
CA ASP A 94 -17.30 13.52 5.73
C ASP A 94 -16.71 13.62 4.31
N GLY A 95 -15.42 13.93 4.20
CA GLY A 95 -14.68 13.89 2.94
C GLY A 95 -14.57 12.48 2.37
N CYS A 96 -14.29 11.48 3.21
CA CYS A 96 -14.29 10.07 2.82
C CYS A 96 -15.66 9.61 2.31
N ASP A 97 -16.74 9.98 3.00
CA ASP A 97 -18.11 9.65 2.63
C ASP A 97 -18.51 10.35 1.33
N LEU A 98 -18.12 11.61 1.14
CA LEU A 98 -18.32 12.36 -0.11
C LEU A 98 -17.62 11.68 -1.28
N LEU A 99 -16.33 11.34 -1.15
CA LEU A 99 -15.60 10.65 -2.22
C LEU A 99 -16.16 9.25 -2.50
N SER A 100 -16.55 8.50 -1.47
CA SER A 100 -17.17 7.19 -1.64
C SER A 100 -18.45 7.30 -2.48
N ARG A 101 -19.37 8.21 -2.13
CA ARG A 101 -20.60 8.44 -2.91
C ARG A 101 -20.30 8.91 -4.33
N TYR A 102 -19.31 9.77 -4.51
CA TYR A 102 -18.89 10.27 -5.82
C TYR A 102 -18.41 9.14 -6.74
N PHE A 103 -17.54 8.27 -6.26
CA PHE A 103 -17.04 7.13 -7.07
C PHE A 103 -18.08 6.01 -7.25
N GLU A 104 -19.01 5.85 -6.31
CA GLU A 104 -20.16 4.95 -6.46
C GLU A 104 -21.25 5.49 -7.40
N GLN A 105 -21.06 6.68 -7.99
CA GLN A 105 -22.05 7.37 -8.83
C GLN A 105 -23.38 7.63 -8.09
N ARG A 106 -23.31 7.82 -6.78
CA ARG A 106 -24.45 8.09 -5.89
C ARG A 106 -24.65 9.56 -5.59
N THR A 107 -23.78 10.44 -6.09
CA THR A 107 -23.97 11.90 -6.03
C THR A 107 -25.08 12.30 -6.99
N THR A 108 -26.18 12.83 -6.44
CA THR A 108 -27.39 13.16 -7.21
C THR A 108 -27.42 14.59 -7.71
N ASN A 109 -26.55 15.46 -7.19
CA ASN A 109 -26.46 16.86 -7.61
C ASN A 109 -25.05 17.26 -8.06
N GLU A 110 -25.00 18.24 -8.96
CA GLU A 110 -23.76 18.76 -9.57
C GLU A 110 -22.84 19.43 -8.54
N GLN A 111 -23.43 20.05 -7.51
CA GLN A 111 -22.68 20.74 -6.46
C GLN A 111 -21.85 19.78 -5.60
N GLU A 112 -22.40 18.62 -5.21
CA GLU A 112 -21.65 17.57 -4.50
C GLU A 112 -20.53 17.01 -5.37
N SER A 113 -20.80 16.82 -6.67
CA SER A 113 -19.79 16.36 -7.63
C SER A 113 -18.63 17.36 -7.73
N GLN A 114 -18.92 18.65 -7.82
CA GLN A 114 -17.91 19.71 -7.84
C GLN A 114 -17.09 19.74 -6.55
N LYS A 115 -17.74 19.60 -5.37
CA LYS A 115 -17.04 19.51 -4.08
C LYS A 115 -16.13 18.28 -4.01
N ALA A 116 -16.58 17.13 -4.51
CA ALA A 116 -15.80 15.91 -4.54
C ALA A 116 -14.57 16.04 -5.45
N GLU A 117 -14.72 16.66 -6.63
CA GLU A 117 -13.61 16.93 -7.55
C GLU A 117 -12.59 17.90 -6.95
N MET A 118 -13.03 18.95 -6.25
CA MET A 118 -12.13 19.85 -5.53
C MET A 118 -11.35 19.11 -4.44
N LEU A 119 -12.04 18.31 -3.61
CA LEU A 119 -11.39 17.51 -2.57
C LEU A 119 -10.39 16.51 -3.17
N LEU A 120 -10.73 15.90 -4.31
CA LEU A 120 -9.84 14.99 -5.01
C LEU A 120 -8.58 15.71 -5.53
N GLN A 121 -8.71 16.93 -6.07
CA GLN A 121 -7.58 17.76 -6.47
C GLN A 121 -6.66 18.09 -5.29
N GLU A 122 -7.22 18.37 -4.11
CA GLU A 122 -6.44 18.59 -2.89
C GLU A 122 -5.68 17.33 -2.47
N VAL A 123 -6.31 16.16 -2.52
CA VAL A 123 -5.64 14.88 -2.27
C VAL A 123 -4.49 14.66 -3.26
N HIS A 124 -4.68 14.91 -4.55
CA HIS A 124 -3.61 14.84 -5.55
C HIS A 124 -2.45 15.78 -5.23
N SER A 125 -2.75 17.02 -4.82
CA SER A 125 -1.74 18.00 -4.42
C SER A 125 -0.89 17.52 -3.25
N VAL A 126 -1.52 16.95 -2.23
CA VAL A 126 -0.80 16.38 -1.09
C VAL A 126 0.04 15.18 -1.51
N ILE A 127 -0.50 14.25 -2.31
CA ILE A 127 0.26 13.11 -2.83
C ILE A 127 1.50 13.59 -3.59
N ASN A 128 1.36 14.57 -4.49
CA ASN A 128 2.50 15.14 -5.23
C ASN A 128 3.57 15.70 -4.29
N THR A 129 3.14 16.36 -3.21
CA THR A 129 4.02 16.96 -2.21
C THR A 129 4.75 15.89 -1.39
N VAL A 130 4.04 14.92 -0.81
CA VAL A 130 4.63 13.91 0.09
C VAL A 130 5.45 12.84 -0.64
N THR A 131 5.29 12.74 -1.96
CA THR A 131 6.10 11.85 -2.83
C THR A 131 7.22 12.59 -3.55
N ASN A 132 7.20 13.94 -3.55
CA ASN A 132 8.05 14.78 -4.41
C ASN A 132 8.00 14.38 -5.90
N CYS A 133 6.83 13.94 -6.35
CA CYS A 133 6.56 13.55 -7.71
C CYS A 133 5.40 14.40 -8.23
N PRO A 134 5.67 15.50 -8.95
CA PRO A 134 4.61 16.32 -9.53
C PRO A 134 3.70 15.51 -10.46
N HIS A 135 2.42 15.89 -10.56
CA HIS A 135 1.52 15.33 -11.56
C HIS A 135 1.96 15.73 -12.98
N HIS A 136 1.75 14.84 -13.94
CA HIS A 136 2.00 15.10 -15.36
C HIS A 136 0.89 14.49 -16.22
N GLN A 137 0.78 14.95 -17.46
CA GLN A 137 -0.32 14.59 -18.40
C GLN A 137 -0.40 13.10 -18.76
N GLY A 138 0.63 12.32 -18.45
CA GLY A 138 0.65 10.87 -18.70
C GLY A 138 0.01 10.06 -17.58
N GLU A 139 -0.15 10.63 -16.39
CA GLU A 139 -0.75 9.95 -15.25
C GLU A 139 -2.28 9.87 -15.38
N MET A 140 -2.89 8.89 -14.73
CA MET A 140 -4.34 8.80 -14.63
C MET A 140 -4.89 9.97 -13.81
N THR A 141 -5.80 10.74 -14.39
CA THR A 141 -6.44 11.88 -13.70
C THR A 141 -7.36 11.44 -12.57
N LYS A 142 -8.02 10.28 -12.71
CA LYS A 142 -8.89 9.72 -11.66
C LYS A 142 -8.20 8.51 -11.03
N PRO A 143 -8.16 8.41 -9.68
CA PRO A 143 -7.67 7.21 -9.01
C PRO A 143 -8.58 6.02 -9.29
N ARG A 144 -8.05 4.81 -9.05
CA ARG A 144 -8.84 3.59 -9.07
C ARG A 144 -9.60 3.47 -7.76
N TYR A 145 -10.93 3.51 -7.82
CA TYR A 145 -11.79 3.16 -6.70
C TYR A 145 -11.93 1.64 -6.60
N VAL A 146 -11.70 1.10 -5.41
CA VAL A 146 -11.86 -0.34 -5.14
C VAL A 146 -12.71 -0.50 -3.88
N LYS A 147 -13.77 -1.29 -4.00
CA LYS A 147 -14.67 -1.63 -2.90
C LYS A 147 -14.65 -3.13 -2.66
N TYR A 148 -14.32 -3.53 -1.43
CA TYR A 148 -14.33 -4.91 -0.99
C TYR A 148 -15.61 -5.13 -0.18
N ILE A 149 -16.41 -6.09 -0.63
CA ILE A 149 -17.66 -6.47 -0.01
C ILE A 149 -17.41 -7.72 0.83
N PRO A 150 -17.95 -7.78 2.06
CA PRO A 150 -17.88 -8.97 2.89
C PRO A 150 -18.31 -10.24 2.16
N LYS A 151 -17.53 -11.30 2.32
CA LYS A 151 -17.84 -12.63 1.79
C LYS A 151 -17.91 -13.62 2.93
N LEU A 152 -18.93 -14.47 2.88
CA LEU A 152 -18.96 -15.68 3.67
C LEU A 152 -18.02 -16.70 3.04
N VAL A 153 -17.10 -17.23 3.82
CA VAL A 153 -16.04 -18.13 3.36
C VAL A 153 -16.04 -19.38 4.21
N ASP A 154 -16.06 -20.54 3.55
CA ASP A 154 -15.83 -21.82 4.22
C ASP A 154 -14.40 -21.82 4.79
N LYS A 155 -14.23 -22.27 6.03
CA LYS A 155 -12.93 -22.40 6.69
C LYS A 155 -11.91 -23.16 5.83
N GLY A 156 -12.34 -24.19 5.09
CA GLY A 156 -11.48 -24.94 4.18
C GLY A 156 -10.96 -24.16 2.97
N LEU A 157 -11.64 -23.07 2.59
CA LEU A 157 -11.34 -22.23 1.43
C LEU A 157 -10.76 -20.85 1.82
N PHE A 158 -10.48 -20.64 3.11
CA PHE A 158 -10.06 -19.33 3.61
C PHE A 158 -8.76 -18.81 2.96
N LEU A 159 -7.81 -19.71 2.66
CA LEU A 159 -6.55 -19.33 2.00
C LEU A 159 -6.81 -18.67 0.64
N ASP A 160 -7.62 -19.30 -0.21
CA ASP A 160 -7.88 -18.83 -1.58
C ASP A 160 -8.70 -17.54 -1.59
N ALA A 161 -9.53 -17.37 -0.55
CA ALA A 161 -10.39 -16.20 -0.37
C ALA A 161 -9.68 -15.00 0.26
N LEU A 162 -8.67 -15.20 1.12
CA LEU A 162 -8.05 -14.11 1.88
C LEU A 162 -7.41 -13.06 0.97
N LEU A 163 -6.75 -13.49 -0.12
CA LEU A 163 -6.13 -12.59 -1.10
C LEU A 163 -6.80 -12.79 -2.45
N PRO A 164 -7.96 -12.15 -2.73
CA PRO A 164 -8.78 -12.45 -3.90
C PRO A 164 -8.01 -12.20 -5.19
N ASP A 165 -7.21 -11.14 -5.23
CA ASP A 165 -6.32 -10.77 -6.33
C ASP A 165 -4.89 -11.32 -6.15
N GLY A 166 -4.62 -12.16 -5.15
CA GLY A 166 -3.28 -12.61 -4.81
C GLY A 166 -2.36 -11.46 -4.37
N LEU A 167 -1.05 -11.73 -4.36
CA LEU A 167 -0.01 -10.73 -4.16
C LEU A 167 0.56 -10.29 -5.49
N HIS A 168 0.84 -9.00 -5.62
CA HIS A 168 1.42 -8.44 -6.82
C HIS A 168 2.31 -7.22 -6.53
N VAL A 169 3.07 -6.82 -7.55
CA VAL A 169 3.72 -5.50 -7.60
C VAL A 169 2.98 -4.66 -8.66
N ASP A 170 2.71 -3.40 -8.34
CA ASP A 170 1.92 -2.49 -9.21
C ASP A 170 2.64 -2.03 -10.49
N THR A 171 3.80 -2.63 -10.77
CA THR A 171 4.45 -2.60 -12.07
C THR A 171 3.86 -3.60 -13.08
N ASN A 172 2.85 -4.38 -12.67
CA ASN A 172 2.21 -5.42 -13.48
C ASN A 172 1.73 -4.90 -14.87
N ASN A 173 1.52 -5.83 -15.81
CA ASN A 173 1.14 -5.55 -17.21
C ASN A 173 2.17 -4.72 -18.02
N GLY A 174 3.43 -4.72 -17.58
CA GLY A 174 4.51 -3.98 -18.25
C GLY A 174 4.45 -2.47 -18.03
N LYS A 175 3.73 -2.00 -17.00
CA LYS A 175 3.68 -0.58 -16.62
C LYS A 175 4.76 -0.25 -15.60
N LEU A 176 6.01 -0.52 -15.96
CA LEU A 176 7.19 -0.23 -15.10
C LEU A 176 7.24 1.24 -14.67
N PHE A 177 6.63 2.14 -15.43
CA PHE A 177 6.58 3.57 -15.12
C PHE A 177 5.88 3.90 -13.79
N ARG A 178 5.03 3.00 -13.26
CA ARG A 178 4.34 3.14 -11.97
C ARG A 178 5.28 2.87 -10.79
N HIS A 179 6.12 3.86 -10.50
CA HIS A 179 7.15 3.72 -9.49
C HIS A 179 6.68 3.92 -8.04
N ILE A 180 5.54 4.57 -7.81
CA ILE A 180 4.93 4.74 -6.47
C ILE A 180 3.44 4.42 -6.56
N THR A 181 2.95 3.65 -5.59
CA THR A 181 1.53 3.46 -5.31
C THR A 181 1.18 4.21 -4.03
N ALA A 182 0.12 5.01 -4.07
CA ALA A 182 -0.47 5.67 -2.92
C ALA A 182 -1.92 5.22 -2.73
N ILE A 183 -2.29 4.85 -1.51
CA ILE A 183 -3.61 4.32 -1.17
C ILE A 183 -4.22 5.22 -0.09
N LEU A 184 -5.36 5.81 -0.40
CA LEU A 184 -6.20 6.54 0.55
C LEU A 184 -7.33 5.63 1.01
N TYR A 185 -7.41 5.36 2.31
CA TYR A 185 -8.50 4.60 2.90
C TYR A 185 -9.72 5.51 3.09
N LEU A 186 -10.87 5.10 2.54
CA LEU A 186 -12.13 5.85 2.68
C LEU A 186 -13.01 5.29 3.80
N THR A 187 -12.66 4.14 4.35
CA THR A 187 -13.41 3.48 5.42
C THR A 187 -12.44 2.96 6.45
N THR A 188 -12.79 3.08 7.72
CA THR A 188 -12.10 2.38 8.80
C THR A 188 -12.65 0.97 8.90
N ASN A 189 -11.77 -0.02 8.87
CA ASN A 189 -12.16 -1.34 9.33
C ASN A 189 -12.04 -1.33 10.84
N LYS A 190 -13.15 -0.98 11.51
CA LYS A 190 -13.21 -1.03 12.97
C LYS A 190 -13.07 -2.48 13.39
N ASP A 191 -12.08 -2.77 14.23
CA ASP A 191 -12.00 -3.98 15.06
C ASP A 191 -13.27 -4.01 15.93
N GLY A 192 -14.35 -4.58 15.42
CA GLY A 192 -15.66 -4.17 15.91
C GLY A 192 -16.80 -5.05 15.45
N PHE A 193 -16.63 -6.37 15.51
CA PHE A 193 -17.62 -7.26 16.13
C PHE A 193 -16.92 -8.55 16.56
N ILE A 194 -16.73 -8.58 17.87
CA ILE A 194 -16.37 -9.64 18.83
C ILE A 194 -16.71 -11.08 18.36
N ASP A 195 -15.74 -11.97 18.60
CA ASP A 195 -15.79 -13.42 18.83
C ASP A 195 -15.68 -14.47 17.71
N ASP A 196 -15.71 -14.16 16.41
CA ASP A 196 -15.51 -15.22 15.40
C ASP A 196 -14.68 -14.76 14.20
N TYR A 197 -13.64 -15.54 13.85
CA TYR A 197 -12.64 -15.35 12.80
C TYR A 197 -12.98 -14.34 11.69
N ARG A 198 -12.44 -13.11 11.76
CA ARG A 198 -12.54 -12.11 10.69
C ARG A 198 -11.20 -11.72 10.11
N SER A 199 -11.18 -11.53 8.79
CA SER A 199 -10.13 -10.74 8.13
C SER A 199 -10.64 -9.31 7.97
N ASP A 200 -9.96 -8.35 8.58
CA ASP A 200 -10.29 -6.91 8.51
C ASP A 200 -9.88 -6.27 7.19
N GLY A 201 -9.67 -7.05 6.12
CA GLY A 201 -9.35 -6.51 4.81
C GLY A 201 -8.10 -5.64 4.78
N ASN A 202 -7.01 -6.02 5.44
CA ASN A 202 -5.82 -5.18 5.49
C ASN A 202 -4.98 -5.21 4.22
N LEU A 203 -4.04 -4.27 4.09
CA LEU A 203 -2.98 -4.40 3.09
C LEU A 203 -1.88 -5.29 3.70
N THR A 204 -1.60 -6.43 3.09
CA THR A 204 -0.47 -7.27 3.49
C THR A 204 0.68 -7.10 2.51
N LEU A 205 1.85 -6.73 3.03
CA LEU A 205 3.13 -6.60 2.33
C LEU A 205 4.06 -7.74 2.75
N VAL A 206 4.66 -8.44 1.78
CA VAL A 206 5.57 -9.56 2.06
C VAL A 206 6.96 -9.26 1.51
N ALA A 207 8.01 -9.45 2.31
CA ALA A 207 9.38 -9.05 1.95
C ALA A 207 10.43 -10.18 2.03
N GLY A 208 10.22 -11.22 2.86
CA GLY A 208 11.26 -12.23 3.16
C GLY A 208 11.68 -13.13 1.99
N ARG A 209 10.94 -14.23 1.76
CA ARG A 209 11.24 -15.19 0.68
C ARG A 209 10.90 -14.66 -0.73
N VAL A 210 10.10 -13.60 -0.81
CA VAL A 210 9.68 -12.96 -2.07
C VAL A 210 10.87 -12.56 -2.92
N TYR A 211 11.94 -12.05 -2.32
CA TYR A 211 13.15 -11.68 -3.05
C TYR A 211 13.74 -12.86 -3.85
N THR A 212 13.72 -14.06 -3.27
CA THR A 212 14.31 -15.26 -3.90
C THR A 212 13.42 -15.78 -5.02
N LEU A 213 12.09 -15.81 -4.80
CA LEU A 213 11.12 -16.26 -5.79
C LEU A 213 11.02 -15.27 -6.96
N TRP A 214 10.98 -13.97 -6.69
CA TRP A 214 11.00 -12.93 -7.72
C TRP A 214 12.29 -12.98 -8.55
N LYS A 215 13.45 -12.99 -7.89
CA LYS A 215 14.75 -12.96 -8.60
C LYS A 215 14.97 -14.19 -9.48
N ASN A 216 14.50 -15.36 -9.05
CA ASN A 216 14.76 -16.61 -9.76
C ASN A 216 13.70 -16.93 -10.82
N ILE A 217 12.46 -16.46 -10.64
CA ILE A 217 11.29 -16.94 -11.42
C ILE A 217 10.59 -15.78 -12.16
N GLY A 218 10.77 -14.54 -11.70
CA GLY A 218 10.19 -13.36 -12.33
C GLY A 218 8.68 -13.20 -12.12
N ILE A 219 8.10 -13.87 -11.12
CA ILE A 219 6.68 -13.73 -10.75
C ILE A 219 6.39 -12.26 -10.43
N GLN A 220 5.31 -11.70 -10.95
CA GLN A 220 4.82 -10.36 -10.65
C GLN A 220 3.41 -10.37 -10.05
N HIS A 221 2.69 -11.48 -10.17
CA HIS A 221 1.34 -11.67 -9.66
C HIS A 221 1.05 -13.14 -9.31
N THR A 222 0.79 -13.45 -8.05
CA THR A 222 0.70 -14.86 -7.59
C THR A 222 -0.46 -15.66 -8.18
N LYS A 223 -1.60 -15.02 -8.47
CA LYS A 223 -2.76 -15.66 -9.13
C LYS A 223 -2.78 -15.58 -10.66
N GLY A 224 -1.96 -14.71 -11.24
CA GLY A 224 -1.96 -14.44 -12.69
C GLY A 224 -0.86 -15.20 -13.41
N ASP A 225 0.26 -15.41 -12.72
CA ASP A 225 1.39 -16.17 -13.22
C ASP A 225 1.21 -17.63 -12.77
N VAL A 226 1.01 -18.55 -13.73
CA VAL A 226 0.75 -20.00 -13.52
C VAL A 226 1.96 -20.75 -12.92
N ALA A 227 2.88 -20.04 -12.28
CA ALA A 227 4.07 -20.61 -11.67
C ALA A 227 3.72 -21.32 -10.35
N LEU A 228 4.40 -22.45 -10.11
CA LEU A 228 4.19 -23.32 -8.95
C LEU A 228 4.41 -22.63 -7.59
N ASP A 229 5.09 -21.49 -7.57
CA ASP A 229 5.50 -20.81 -6.33
C ASP A 229 4.60 -19.66 -5.89
N GLY A 230 3.60 -19.27 -6.70
CA GLY A 230 2.57 -18.29 -6.29
C GLY A 230 1.88 -18.67 -4.97
N PRO A 231 1.43 -19.92 -4.81
CA PRO A 231 0.85 -20.41 -3.56
C PRO A 231 1.80 -20.36 -2.34
N GLU A 232 3.12 -20.48 -2.52
CA GLU A 232 4.06 -20.34 -1.39
C GLU A 232 4.08 -18.91 -0.84
N LEU A 233 3.96 -17.91 -1.71
CA LEU A 233 3.90 -16.51 -1.31
C LEU A 233 2.59 -16.16 -0.62
N GLU A 234 1.47 -16.69 -1.09
CA GLU A 234 0.18 -16.51 -0.43
C GLU A 234 0.16 -17.15 0.97
N LYS A 235 0.78 -18.34 1.12
CA LYS A 235 0.99 -18.97 2.44
C LYS A 235 1.84 -18.10 3.37
N ALA A 236 2.81 -17.35 2.85
CA ALA A 236 3.61 -16.41 3.65
C ALA A 236 2.75 -15.27 4.22
N SER A 237 1.85 -14.72 3.42
CA SER A 237 0.86 -13.73 3.87
C SER A 237 -0.07 -14.30 4.93
N LEU A 238 -0.52 -15.54 4.74
CA LEU A 238 -1.36 -16.20 5.73
C LEU A 238 -0.63 -16.40 7.07
N GLY A 239 0.66 -16.75 7.03
CA GLY A 239 1.49 -16.82 8.24
C GLY A 239 1.62 -15.47 8.97
N ILE A 240 1.67 -14.36 8.24
CA ILE A 240 1.65 -13.00 8.82
C ILE A 240 0.29 -12.73 9.47
N PHE A 241 -0.80 -13.02 8.75
CA PHE A 241 -2.17 -12.89 9.24
C PHE A 241 -2.37 -13.63 10.57
N TYR A 242 -2.03 -14.92 10.64
CA TYR A 242 -2.19 -15.71 11.87
C TYR A 242 -1.29 -15.25 13.01
N ARG A 243 -0.05 -14.82 12.72
CA ARG A 243 0.89 -14.35 13.75
C ARG A 243 0.37 -13.10 14.47
N GLU A 244 -0.29 -12.20 13.75
CA GLU A 244 -0.83 -10.96 14.31
C GLU A 244 -2.17 -11.20 14.99
N ASN A 245 -2.92 -12.18 14.50
CA ASN A 245 -4.19 -12.64 15.06
C ASN A 245 -3.98 -13.87 15.99
N LYS A 246 -3.11 -13.75 17.00
CA LYS A 246 -2.70 -14.88 17.88
C LYS A 246 -3.85 -15.60 18.60
N GLN A 247 -4.99 -14.95 18.78
CA GLN A 247 -6.16 -15.50 19.49
C GLN A 247 -6.86 -16.64 18.73
N TYR A 248 -6.54 -16.84 17.45
CA TYR A 248 -7.37 -17.66 16.57
C TYR A 248 -6.72 -18.99 16.13
N ILE A 249 -5.52 -19.32 16.61
CA ILE A 249 -4.90 -20.62 16.36
C ILE A 249 -5.30 -21.58 17.48
N HIS A 250 -6.49 -22.16 17.37
CA HIS A 250 -6.96 -23.17 18.32
C HIS A 250 -6.38 -24.57 18.07
N ASP A 251 -5.83 -24.83 16.88
CA ASP A 251 -5.26 -26.13 16.53
C ASP A 251 -3.73 -26.08 16.41
N ILE A 252 -3.05 -26.84 17.26
CA ILE A 252 -1.58 -26.89 17.37
C ILE A 252 -0.94 -27.39 16.06
N SER A 253 -1.68 -28.16 15.24
CA SER A 253 -1.21 -28.65 13.95
C SER A 253 -0.99 -27.52 12.94
N ASP A 254 -1.84 -26.50 12.92
CA ASP A 254 -1.72 -25.37 11.99
C ASP A 254 -0.58 -24.44 12.40
N GLN A 255 -0.33 -24.32 13.70
CA GLN A 255 0.77 -23.52 14.25
C GLN A 255 2.14 -23.98 13.71
N PHE A 256 2.33 -25.28 13.47
CA PHE A 256 3.58 -25.82 12.91
C PHE A 256 3.81 -25.46 11.43
N LEU A 257 2.75 -25.35 10.64
CA LEU A 257 2.86 -25.01 9.21
C LEU A 257 3.22 -23.54 9.00
N TYR A 258 2.77 -22.65 9.90
CA TYR A 258 2.91 -21.20 9.73
C TYR A 258 3.96 -20.54 10.63
N ASN A 259 4.48 -21.23 11.66
CA ASN A 259 5.59 -20.73 12.49
C ASN A 259 6.97 -20.78 11.82
N ASN A 260 7.04 -21.01 10.51
CA ASN A 260 8.30 -20.94 9.80
C ASN A 260 8.77 -19.47 9.81
N HIS A 261 9.66 -19.12 10.75
CA HIS A 261 10.21 -17.77 11.01
C HIS A 261 10.87 -17.08 9.80
N GLN A 262 10.88 -17.73 8.64
CA GLN A 262 11.48 -17.25 7.40
C GLN A 262 10.64 -16.16 6.71
N TYR A 263 9.33 -16.11 6.96
CA TYR A 263 8.46 -15.13 6.30
C TYR A 263 8.37 -13.83 7.11
N LYS A 264 8.86 -12.75 6.50
CA LYS A 264 8.76 -11.37 7.02
C LYS A 264 7.83 -10.57 6.13
N GLY A 265 6.99 -9.76 6.77
CA GLY A 265 6.06 -8.84 6.11
C GLY A 265 5.31 -8.01 7.14
N LEU A 266 4.44 -7.13 6.65
CA LEU A 266 3.72 -6.14 7.43
C LEU A 266 2.27 -6.07 6.96
N ARG A 267 1.32 -6.00 7.91
CA ARG A 267 -0.09 -5.77 7.66
C ARG A 267 -0.43 -4.33 8.03
N VAL A 268 -1.14 -3.61 7.16
CA VAL A 268 -1.59 -2.23 7.41
C VAL A 268 -3.11 -2.23 7.55
N MET A 269 -3.60 -1.83 8.73
CA MET A 269 -5.02 -1.65 9.01
C MET A 269 -5.57 -0.42 8.24
N PRO A 270 -6.70 -0.53 7.54
CA PRO A 270 -7.42 0.59 6.97
C PRO A 270 -7.96 1.54 8.04
N GLU A 271 -7.51 2.79 7.99
CA GLU A 271 -8.00 3.88 8.85
C GLU A 271 -8.51 5.00 7.97
N GLU A 272 -9.78 5.38 8.12
CA GLU A 272 -10.42 6.36 7.24
C GLU A 272 -9.65 7.69 7.19
N GLY A 273 -9.52 8.22 5.99
CA GLY A 273 -8.81 9.45 5.71
C GLY A 273 -7.28 9.31 5.72
N HIS A 274 -6.71 8.21 6.21
CA HIS A 274 -5.26 8.03 6.17
C HIS A 274 -4.76 7.63 4.78
N LEU A 275 -3.61 8.21 4.44
CA LEU A 275 -2.86 7.90 3.23
C LEU A 275 -1.69 6.99 3.58
N ILE A 276 -1.49 5.93 2.80
CA ILE A 276 -0.19 5.25 2.73
C ILE A 276 0.40 5.40 1.34
N TYR A 277 1.72 5.33 1.22
CA TYR A 277 2.35 5.11 -0.07
C TYR A 277 3.62 4.28 0.06
N PHE A 278 3.98 3.63 -1.03
CA PHE A 278 5.23 2.89 -1.13
C PHE A 278 5.78 2.89 -2.55
N HIS A 279 7.08 2.64 -2.66
CA HIS A 279 7.79 2.56 -3.94
C HIS A 279 7.72 1.14 -4.49
N ASN A 280 7.25 1.00 -5.73
CA ASN A 280 7.11 -0.28 -6.45
C ASN A 280 8.36 -0.69 -7.22
N VAL A 281 9.28 0.25 -7.44
CA VAL A 281 10.47 0.08 -8.28
C VAL A 281 11.70 0.43 -7.45
N GLY A 282 12.73 -0.40 -7.53
CA GLY A 282 14.03 -0.21 -6.90
C GLY A 282 14.85 0.90 -7.55
N GLY A 283 15.99 1.23 -6.92
CA GLY A 283 16.92 2.24 -7.44
C GLY A 283 17.60 1.86 -8.76
N ASP A 284 17.56 0.58 -9.12
CA ASP A 284 18.03 0.02 -10.38
C ASP A 284 16.99 0.09 -11.51
N GLY A 285 15.79 0.63 -11.24
CA GLY A 285 14.70 0.69 -12.21
C GLY A 285 13.98 -0.65 -12.41
N MET A 286 14.23 -1.65 -11.57
CA MET A 286 13.51 -2.93 -11.61
C MET A 286 12.40 -2.95 -10.54
N ALA A 287 11.40 -3.81 -10.71
CA ALA A 287 10.36 -3.99 -9.69
C ALA A 287 11.00 -4.29 -8.32
N ASP A 288 10.54 -3.63 -7.27
CA ASP A 288 11.02 -3.84 -5.90
C ASP A 288 10.29 -5.07 -5.34
N PRO A 289 10.93 -6.24 -5.20
CA PRO A 289 10.24 -7.43 -4.69
C PRO A 289 9.77 -7.27 -3.24
N THR A 290 10.26 -6.25 -2.51
CA THR A 290 9.77 -6.00 -1.15
C THR A 290 8.45 -5.22 -1.11
N SER A 291 7.98 -4.72 -2.26
CA SER A 291 6.69 -4.04 -2.40
C SER A 291 5.56 -4.97 -2.87
N PHE A 292 5.77 -6.30 -2.84
CA PHE A 292 4.69 -7.25 -3.08
C PHE A 292 3.60 -7.07 -2.06
N HIS A 293 2.39 -6.80 -2.54
CA HIS A 293 1.25 -6.53 -1.69
C HIS A 293 -0.04 -7.15 -2.22
N GLY A 294 -1.01 -7.29 -1.34
CA GLY A 294 -2.37 -7.67 -1.69
C GLY A 294 -3.35 -7.03 -0.71
N GLY A 295 -4.52 -6.66 -1.22
CA GLY A 295 -5.64 -6.27 -0.38
C GLY A 295 -6.31 -7.54 0.13
N GLU A 296 -6.35 -7.72 1.44
CA GLU A 296 -7.10 -8.82 2.04
C GLU A 296 -8.60 -8.64 1.77
N GLU A 297 -9.30 -9.75 1.55
CA GLU A 297 -10.76 -9.81 1.52
C GLU A 297 -11.32 -9.56 2.91
N ILE A 298 -12.53 -9.01 2.96
CA ILE A 298 -13.34 -9.00 4.18
C ILE A 298 -14.04 -10.35 4.25
N ALA A 299 -13.37 -11.33 4.86
CA ALA A 299 -13.87 -12.69 4.98
C ALA A 299 -14.50 -12.92 6.35
N VAL A 300 -15.71 -13.47 6.34
CA VAL A 300 -16.43 -13.98 7.51
C VAL A 300 -16.46 -15.50 7.40
N LEU A 301 -15.92 -16.21 8.39
CA LEU A 301 -15.98 -17.66 8.37
C LEU A 301 -17.39 -18.17 8.67
N SER A 302 -17.85 -19.17 7.92
CA SER A 302 -19.14 -19.82 8.15
C SER A 302 -19.06 -20.83 9.32
N SER A 303 -18.98 -20.34 10.55
CA SER A 303 -19.14 -21.17 11.76
C SER A 303 -20.62 -21.23 12.16
N GLU A 304 -21.40 -22.04 11.44
CA GLU A 304 -22.71 -22.60 11.85
C GLU A 304 -23.86 -21.68 12.30
N HIS A 305 -23.74 -20.35 12.23
CA HIS A 305 -24.84 -19.43 12.57
C HIS A 305 -25.21 -18.50 11.41
N ASP A 306 -26.50 -18.14 11.34
CA ASP A 306 -27.09 -17.18 10.40
C ASP A 306 -26.46 -15.79 10.59
N PHE A 307 -25.26 -15.63 10.04
CA PHE A 307 -24.50 -14.41 10.15
C PHE A 307 -24.99 -13.39 9.11
N ASP A 308 -25.51 -12.25 9.57
CA ASP A 308 -25.98 -11.19 8.67
C ASP A 308 -24.80 -10.38 8.11
N LEU A 309 -24.40 -10.71 6.87
CA LEU A 309 -23.37 -9.98 6.13
C LEU A 309 -23.67 -8.49 5.97
N ALA A 310 -24.94 -8.06 6.05
CA ALA A 310 -25.29 -6.65 5.95
C ALA A 310 -24.77 -5.82 7.14
N THR A 311 -24.48 -6.47 8.27
CA THR A 311 -23.88 -5.83 9.44
C THR A 311 -22.37 -5.68 9.33
N VAL A 312 -21.74 -6.38 8.38
CA VAL A 312 -20.29 -6.28 8.16
C VAL A 312 -20.03 -5.05 7.32
N GLY A 313 -19.19 -4.17 7.84
CA GLY A 313 -18.70 -3.02 7.09
C GLY A 313 -18.05 -3.45 5.78
N HIS A 314 -17.97 -2.53 4.84
CA HIS A 314 -17.20 -2.72 3.61
C HIS A 314 -15.90 -1.91 3.68
N LYS A 315 -14.94 -2.25 2.84
CA LYS A 315 -13.69 -1.50 2.70
C LYS A 315 -13.68 -0.77 1.37
N SER A 316 -13.50 0.54 1.40
CA SER A 316 -13.37 1.39 0.22
C SER A 316 -12.01 2.08 0.23
N ILE A 317 -11.32 2.04 -0.91
CA ILE A 317 -10.03 2.72 -1.09
C ILE A 317 -9.97 3.46 -2.42
N LEU A 318 -9.13 4.49 -2.47
CA LEU A 318 -8.67 5.12 -3.70
C LEU A 318 -7.19 4.81 -3.90
N VAL A 319 -6.85 4.26 -5.06
CA VAL A 319 -5.47 3.94 -5.43
C VAL A 319 -4.98 4.92 -6.50
N PHE A 320 -3.90 5.62 -6.17
CA PHE A 320 -3.21 6.57 -7.01
C PHE A 320 -1.88 5.98 -7.46
N PHE A 321 -1.55 6.18 -8.74
CA PHE A 321 -0.26 5.76 -9.30
C PHE A 321 0.53 6.99 -9.71
N LYS A 322 1.77 7.09 -9.24
CA LYS A 322 2.71 8.09 -9.74
C LYS A 322 3.59 7.47 -10.80
N GLU A 323 3.65 8.13 -11.95
CA GLU A 323 4.41 7.64 -13.08
C GLU A 323 5.64 8.53 -13.34
N ILE A 324 6.66 7.96 -13.97
CA ILE A 324 7.76 8.76 -14.52
C ILE A 324 7.33 9.26 -15.90
N PRO A 325 7.40 10.57 -16.20
CA PRO A 325 7.03 11.11 -17.50
C PRO A 325 7.81 10.43 -18.63
N VAL A 326 7.11 9.97 -19.67
CA VAL A 326 7.69 9.16 -20.75
C VAL A 326 8.80 9.90 -21.49
N GLU A 327 8.69 11.23 -21.61
CA GLU A 327 9.69 12.11 -22.21
C GLU A 327 11.04 12.12 -21.46
N LYS A 328 11.05 11.74 -20.18
CA LYS A 328 12.28 11.58 -19.39
C LYS A 328 12.93 10.20 -19.57
N ILE A 329 12.28 9.29 -20.29
CA ILE A 329 12.69 7.90 -20.45
C ILE A 329 13.32 7.70 -21.83
N THR A 330 14.63 7.89 -21.90
CA THR A 330 15.45 7.59 -23.08
C THR A 330 15.98 6.15 -23.08
N GLY A 331 15.92 5.46 -21.93
CA GLY A 331 16.26 4.06 -21.76
C GLY A 331 16.15 3.60 -20.30
N VAL A 332 16.52 2.35 -20.02
CA VAL A 332 16.44 1.76 -18.66
C VAL A 332 17.26 2.58 -17.65
N GLY A 333 18.44 3.06 -18.04
CA GLY A 333 19.30 3.86 -17.16
C GLY A 333 18.71 5.23 -16.79
N SER A 334 18.02 5.91 -17.71
CA SER A 334 17.38 7.19 -17.40
C SER A 334 16.13 7.01 -16.53
N PHE A 335 15.38 5.93 -16.75
CA PHE A 335 14.28 5.53 -15.88
C PHE A 335 14.77 5.23 -14.45
N ALA A 336 15.77 4.37 -14.32
CA ALA A 336 16.38 4.03 -13.02
C ALA A 336 16.89 5.28 -12.28
N SER A 337 17.49 6.23 -13.01
CA SER A 337 17.94 7.51 -12.44
C SER A 337 16.80 8.34 -11.86
N GLU A 338 15.67 8.47 -12.57
CA GLU A 338 14.50 9.20 -12.04
C GLU A 338 13.89 8.50 -10.83
N VAL A 339 13.77 7.16 -10.86
CA VAL A 339 13.29 6.39 -9.70
C VAL A 339 14.23 6.53 -8.51
N GLN A 340 15.54 6.46 -8.73
CA GLN A 340 16.54 6.64 -7.69
C GLN A 340 16.47 8.04 -7.06
N LYS A 341 16.22 9.10 -7.85
CA LYS A 341 16.01 10.45 -7.31
C LYS A 341 14.81 10.50 -6.38
N ALA A 342 13.66 9.95 -6.80
CA ALA A 342 12.45 9.89 -5.97
C ALA A 342 12.68 9.11 -4.67
N ARG A 343 13.28 7.92 -4.76
CA ARG A 343 13.62 7.08 -3.59
C ARG A 343 14.62 7.75 -2.65
N SER A 344 15.67 8.37 -3.19
CA SER A 344 16.67 9.09 -2.40
C SER A 344 16.02 10.24 -1.63
N TRP A 345 15.13 10.98 -2.28
CA TRP A 345 14.38 12.06 -1.63
C TRP A 345 13.50 11.51 -0.50
N THR A 346 12.71 10.46 -0.74
CA THR A 346 11.87 9.84 0.30
C THR A 346 12.72 9.37 1.49
N LYS A 347 13.88 8.75 1.23
CA LYS A 347 14.81 8.36 2.29
C LYS A 347 15.28 9.58 3.08
N SER A 348 15.92 10.56 2.43
CA SER A 348 16.48 11.72 3.14
C SER A 348 15.45 12.54 3.93
N THR A 349 14.18 12.52 3.49
CA THR A 349 13.11 13.30 4.12
C THR A 349 12.50 12.57 5.32
N TYR A 350 12.42 11.24 5.30
CA TYR A 350 11.63 10.48 6.28
C TYR A 350 12.38 9.37 7.03
N TYR A 351 13.59 9.00 6.60
CA TYR A 351 14.41 7.91 7.14
C TYR A 351 15.80 8.41 7.49
#